data_AF-W7B7U2-F1
#
_entry.id   AF-W7B7U2-F1
#
_cell.length_a   1.000
_cell.length_b   1.000
_cell.length_c   1.000
_cell.angle_alpha   90.00
_cell.angle_beta   90.00
_cell.angle_gamma   90.00
#
_symmetry.space_group_name_H-M   'P 1'
#
loop_
_entity.id
_entity.type
_entity.pdbx_description
1 polymer ?
#
loop_
_entity_poly.entity_id
_entity_poly.type
_entity_poly.pdbx_seq_one_letter_code
_entity_poly.pdbx_strand_id
1 'polypeptide(L)'
;MDNLKGQQVFLTLKEFIVDIIGEDVAEFIEIAPSSRFVQDLEMDSIQIVVFAEKVKKEYDMSTKFVGWISKKSMRKIMNMTVGDVVEFIVHKQ
;
A
#
# COMPACT_ATOMS: atom_id res chain seq x y z
N MET A 1 6.41 -4.52 -20.92
CA MET A 1 7.43 -4.58 -19.84
C MET A 1 6.87 -4.09 -18.49
N ASP A 2 5.63 -3.59 -18.43
CA ASP A 2 5.02 -3.08 -17.18
C ASP A 2 4.62 -4.15 -16.15
N ASN A 3 4.34 -5.39 -16.59
CA ASN A 3 3.86 -6.45 -15.68
C ASN A 3 4.92 -6.90 -14.66
N LEU A 4 6.21 -6.95 -15.04
CA LEU A 4 7.30 -7.36 -14.14
C LEU A 4 7.57 -6.32 -13.06
N LYS A 5 7.56 -5.03 -13.43
CA LYS A 5 7.75 -3.92 -12.49
C LYS A 5 6.59 -3.84 -11.49
N GLY A 6 5.36 -3.97 -11.98
CA GLY A 6 4.17 -4.00 -11.10
C GLY A 6 4.20 -5.16 -10.11
N GLN A 7 4.62 -6.35 -10.55
CA GLN A 7 4.80 -7.51 -9.66
C GLN A 7 5.87 -7.27 -8.60
N GLN A 8 7.03 -6.71 -8.97
CA GLN A 8 8.08 -6.39 -8.01
C GLN A 8 7.60 -5.38 -6.96
N VAL A 9 6.93 -4.31 -7.41
CA VAL A 9 6.34 -3.33 -6.49
C VAL A 9 5.33 -4.00 -5.57
N PHE A 10 4.42 -4.82 -6.09
CA PHE A 10 3.45 -5.54 -5.27
C PHE A 10 4.11 -6.41 -4.20
N LEU A 11 5.17 -7.15 -4.53
CA LEU A 11 5.88 -7.99 -3.57
C LEU A 11 6.49 -7.16 -2.44
N THR A 12 7.14 -6.03 -2.78
CA THR A 12 7.67 -5.10 -1.76
C THR A 12 6.56 -4.50 -0.89
N LEU A 13 5.43 -4.10 -1.49
CA LEU A 13 4.30 -3.58 -0.72
C LEU A 13 3.70 -4.65 0.19
N LYS A 14 3.64 -5.90 -0.26
CA LYS A 14 3.18 -7.04 0.55
C LYS A 14 4.08 -7.24 1.76
N GLU A 15 5.40 -7.19 1.61
CA GLU A 15 6.34 -7.26 2.72
C GLU A 15 6.10 -6.12 3.74
N PHE A 16 5.89 -4.89 3.27
CA PHE A 16 5.56 -3.77 4.17
C PHE A 16 4.26 -3.97 4.94
N ILE A 17 3.24 -4.53 4.30
CA ILE A 17 1.96 -4.83 4.94
C ILE A 17 2.17 -5.89 6.02
N VAL A 18 2.84 -7.01 5.70
CA VAL A 18 3.14 -8.10 6.65
C VAL A 18 3.87 -7.56 7.88
N ASP A 19 4.91 -6.75 7.69
CA ASP A 19 5.66 -6.14 8.79
C ASP A 19 4.78 -5.25 9.71
N ILE A 20 3.73 -4.62 9.17
CA ILE A 20 2.90 -3.65 9.89
C ILE A 20 1.76 -4.34 10.65
N ILE A 21 1.14 -5.35 10.05
CA ILE A 21 0.04 -6.10 10.65
C ILE A 21 0.53 -7.24 11.55
N GLY A 22 1.78 -7.68 11.38
CA GLY A 22 2.37 -8.82 12.07
C GLY A 22 2.31 -10.09 11.20
N GLU A 23 3.38 -10.88 11.23
CA GLU A 23 3.45 -12.16 10.50
C GLU A 23 2.35 -13.13 10.94
N ASP A 24 2.05 -13.16 12.24
CA ASP A 24 1.00 -13.98 12.83
C ASP A 24 -0.39 -13.62 12.30
N VAL A 25 -0.68 -12.34 12.06
CA VAL A 25 -1.93 -11.89 11.44
C VAL A 25 -1.92 -12.17 9.93
N ALA A 26 -0.80 -11.90 9.28
CA ALA A 26 -0.64 -12.07 7.83
C ALA A 26 -0.85 -13.51 7.36
N GLU A 27 -0.54 -14.51 8.18
CA GLU A 27 -0.78 -15.93 7.89
C GLU A 27 -2.27 -16.26 7.70
N PHE A 28 -3.17 -15.48 8.30
CA PHE A 28 -4.62 -15.73 8.24
C PHE A 28 -5.36 -14.90 7.18
N ILE A 29 -4.67 -13.99 6.48
CA ILE A 29 -5.29 -13.13 5.47
C ILE A 29 -4.62 -13.24 4.11
N GLU A 30 -5.42 -13.18 3.05
CA GLU A 30 -4.91 -13.16 1.69
C GLU A 30 -4.61 -11.72 1.24
N ILE A 31 -3.32 -11.40 1.12
CA ILE A 31 -2.86 -10.13 0.55
C ILE A 31 -2.74 -10.27 -0.96
N ALA A 32 -3.68 -9.67 -1.68
CA ALA A 32 -3.75 -9.62 -3.15
C ALA A 32 -3.77 -8.16 -3.64
N PRO A 33 -3.50 -7.89 -4.93
CA PRO A 33 -3.59 -6.54 -5.49
C PRO A 33 -4.99 -5.90 -5.30
N SER A 34 -6.05 -6.71 -5.28
CA SER A 34 -7.42 -6.23 -5.06
C SER A 34 -7.75 -5.99 -3.58
N SER A 35 -6.90 -6.40 -2.64
CA SER A 35 -7.17 -6.25 -1.20
C SER A 35 -7.20 -4.77 -0.81
N ARG A 36 -8.25 -4.37 -0.11
CA ARG A 36 -8.47 -3.03 0.43
C ARG A 36 -7.82 -2.90 1.79
N PHE A 37 -7.07 -1.82 1.98
CA PHE A 37 -6.31 -1.58 3.23
C PHE A 37 -7.18 -1.65 4.49
N VAL A 38 -8.36 -1.01 4.46
CA VAL A 38 -9.22 -0.94 5.66
C VAL A 38 -10.13 -2.16 5.78
N GLN A 39 -10.73 -2.62 4.69
CA GLN A 39 -11.82 -3.61 4.75
C GLN A 39 -11.35 -5.06 4.65
N ASP A 40 -10.25 -5.31 3.94
CA ASP A 40 -9.76 -6.67 3.71
C ASP A 40 -8.50 -6.97 4.52
N LEU A 41 -7.66 -5.95 4.75
CA LEU A 41 -6.42 -6.06 5.54
C LEU A 41 -6.57 -5.54 6.97
N GLU A 42 -7.77 -5.03 7.32
CA GLU A 42 -8.11 -4.49 8.65
C GLU A 42 -7.11 -3.45 9.19
N MET A 43 -6.39 -2.74 8.31
CA MET A 43 -5.39 -1.77 8.73
C MET A 43 -6.05 -0.51 9.27
N ASP A 44 -5.61 -0.08 10.45
CA ASP A 44 -6.06 1.16 11.05
C ASP A 44 -5.41 2.41 10.39
N SER A 45 -5.85 3.59 10.83
CA SER A 45 -5.35 4.86 10.28
C SER A 45 -3.87 5.12 10.56
N ILE A 46 -3.33 4.61 11.67
CA ILE A 46 -1.91 4.75 12.03
C ILE A 46 -1.07 3.80 11.19
N GLN A 47 -1.50 2.55 11.04
CA GLN A 47 -0.86 1.55 10.20
C GLN A 47 -0.80 1.99 8.73
N ILE A 48 -1.85 2.64 8.22
CA ILE A 48 -1.84 3.23 6.87
C ILE A 48 -0.82 4.38 6.76
N VAL A 49 -0.67 5.21 7.80
CA VAL A 49 0.37 6.26 7.82
C VAL A 49 1.78 5.64 7.84
N VAL A 50 2.00 4.60 8.64
CA VAL A 50 3.28 3.88 8.69
C VAL A 50 3.61 3.23 7.35
N PHE A 51 2.63 2.58 6.72
CA PHE A 51 2.76 2.03 5.37
C PHE A 51 3.16 3.13 4.38
N ALA A 52 2.52 4.30 4.46
CA ALA A 52 2.84 5.41 3.58
C ALA A 52 4.25 5.96 3.74
N GLU A 53 4.77 6.01 4.95
CA GLU A 53 6.15 6.41 5.21
C GLU A 53 7.15 5.37 4.70
N LYS A 54 6.86 4.06 4.83
CA LYS A 54 7.69 2.99 4.23
C LYS A 54 7.76 3.10 2.71
N VAL A 55 6.61 3.23 2.05
CA VAL A 55 6.54 3.40 0.58
C VAL A 55 7.31 4.62 0.10
N LYS A 56 7.12 5.76 0.78
CA LYS A 56 7.85 7.00 0.48
C LYS A 56 9.37 6.81 0.56
N LYS A 57 9.85 6.12 1.61
CA LYS A 57 11.27 5.86 1.82
C LYS A 57 11.86 4.94 0.76
N GLU A 58 11.13 3.88 0.40
CA GLU A 58 11.61 2.88 -0.56
C GLU A 58 11.75 3.43 -1.99
N TYR A 59 10.75 4.18 -2.46
CA TYR A 59 10.70 4.66 -3.85
C TYR A 59 11.18 6.11 -4.02
N ASP A 60 11.85 6.67 -3.00
CA ASP A 60 12.30 8.08 -2.93
C ASP A 60 11.19 9.09 -3.35
N MET A 61 9.94 8.79 -2.98
CA MET A 61 8.78 9.58 -3.37
C MET A 61 8.60 10.76 -2.41
N SER A 62 9.50 11.73 -2.48
CA SER A 62 9.41 13.00 -1.74
C SER A 62 7.98 13.56 -1.77
N THR A 63 7.35 13.76 -0.59
CA THR A 63 6.01 14.35 -0.28
C THR A 63 4.79 14.04 -1.19
N LYS A 64 4.97 13.41 -2.34
CA LYS A 64 3.99 13.09 -3.40
C LYS A 64 3.08 11.99 -2.93
N PHE A 65 3.62 10.97 -2.26
CA PHE A 65 2.83 9.86 -1.75
C PHE A 65 1.92 10.29 -0.58
N VAL A 66 2.51 10.96 0.43
CA VAL A 66 1.74 11.54 1.53
C VAL A 66 0.73 12.55 1.01
N GLY A 67 1.10 13.42 0.06
CA GLY A 67 0.19 14.36 -0.58
C GLY A 67 -0.92 13.67 -1.40
N TRP A 68 -0.66 12.51 -2.00
CA TRP A 68 -1.65 11.72 -2.73
C TRP A 68 -2.67 11.08 -1.78
N ILE A 69 -2.22 10.56 -0.63
CA ILE A 69 -3.11 10.04 0.41
C ILE A 69 -3.89 11.16 1.09
N SER A 70 -3.24 12.24 1.51
CA SER A 70 -3.88 13.36 2.23
C SER A 70 -4.92 14.10 1.39
N LYS A 71 -4.87 13.99 0.05
CA LYS A 71 -5.89 14.54 -0.86
C LYS A 71 -7.10 13.63 -1.05
N LYS A 72 -7.06 12.37 -0.57
CA LYS A 72 -8.20 11.46 -0.65
C LYS A 72 -9.15 11.71 0.52
N SER A 73 -10.45 11.68 0.21
CA SER A 73 -11.47 11.63 1.26
C SER A 73 -11.39 10.31 2.03
N MET A 74 -11.85 10.28 3.28
CA MET A 74 -11.88 9.05 4.08
C MET A 74 -12.56 7.88 3.34
N ARG A 75 -13.64 8.14 2.60
CA ARG A 75 -14.31 7.14 1.75
C ARG A 75 -13.41 6.57 0.64
N LYS A 76 -12.53 7.37 0.07
CA LYS A 76 -11.56 6.92 -0.93
C LYS A 76 -10.42 6.12 -0.29
N ILE A 77 -10.01 6.45 0.93
CA ILE A 77 -9.02 5.67 1.69
C ILE A 77 -9.60 4.31 2.05
N MET A 78 -10.86 4.25 2.51
CA MET A 78 -11.56 3.00 2.84
C MET A 78 -11.71 2.03 1.65
N ASN A 79 -11.71 2.54 0.42
CA ASN A 79 -11.82 1.73 -0.80
C ASN A 79 -10.48 1.57 -1.53
N MET A 80 -9.38 2.08 -0.97
CA MET A 80 -8.07 2.00 -1.61
C MET A 80 -7.52 0.58 -1.53
N THR A 81 -7.05 0.08 -2.67
CA THR A 81 -6.47 -1.25 -2.80
C THR A 81 -4.95 -1.20 -2.84
N VAL A 82 -4.28 -2.33 -2.59
CA VAL A 82 -2.83 -2.45 -2.78
C VAL A 82 -2.47 -2.17 -4.25
N GLY A 83 -3.29 -2.61 -5.19
CA GLY A 83 -3.15 -2.37 -6.63
C GLY A 83 -3.16 -0.88 -6.99
N ASP A 84 -4.00 -0.07 -6.35
CA ASP A 84 -3.99 1.39 -6.57
C ASP A 84 -2.62 2.02 -6.23
N VAL A 85 -1.95 1.48 -5.21
CA VAL A 85 -0.62 1.94 -4.78
C VAL A 85 0.45 1.45 -5.75
N VAL A 86 0.36 0.20 -6.20
CA VAL A 86 1.22 -0.35 -7.27
C VAL A 86 1.13 0.52 -8.52
N GLU A 87 -0.08 0.80 -8.99
CA GLU A 87 -0.32 1.63 -10.17
C GLU A 87 0.25 3.04 -9.99
N PHE A 88 0.05 3.64 -8.82
CA PHE A 88 0.62 4.95 -8.49
C PHE A 88 2.15 4.95 -8.61
N ILE A 89 2.82 3.96 -8.01
CA ILE A 89 4.29 3.87 -8.04
C ILE A 89 4.78 3.62 -9.47
N VAL A 90 4.16 2.70 -10.21
CA VAL A 90 4.60 2.34 -11.56
C VAL A 90 4.48 3.53 -12.53
N HIS A 91 3.39 4.31 -12.45
CA HIS A 91 3.09 5.38 -13.41
C HIS A 91 3.56 6.78 -13.00
N LYS A 92 4.01 6.99 -11.76
CA LYS A 92 4.39 8.33 -11.24
C LYS A 92 5.83 8.42 -10.73
N GLN A 93 6.71 7.50 -11.14
CA GLN A 93 8.17 7.63 -10.97
C GLN A 93 8.72 8.80 -11.78
#